data_AF-A0A1M4MWE6-F1
#
_entry.id   AF-A0A1M4MWE6-F1
#
_cell.length_a   1.000
_cell.length_b   1.000
_cell.length_c   1.000
_cell.angle_alpha   90.00
_cell.angle_beta   90.00
_cell.angle_gamma   90.00
#
_symmetry.space_group_name_H-M   'P 1'
#
loop_
_entity.id
_entity.type
_entity.pdbx_description
1 polymer ?
#
loop_
_entity_poly.entity_id
_entity_poly.type
_entity_poly.pdbx_seq_one_letter_code
_entity_poly.pdbx_strand_id
1 'polypeptide(L)'
;MDLDAKFGVCRFPKKESDGTYRRYEVGKTPKSKTAIVTGELDQTLKSYILAMRTPILYDAFIRSLVIWTVDASGQLFYSFEEFSEEFDSKLTCVASLNLKYISGIKCLKLGHPTLLNFEEARATGELAIAPPEDKSVDAYINGRSGRYCRGDKTRVPTVRQLQNVADLFSSAVGLRFKARL
;
A
#
# COMPACT_ATOMS: atom_id res chain seq x y z
N MET A 1 -3.87 11.07 21.87
CA MET A 1 -4.72 11.20 20.67
C MET A 1 -5.34 9.84 20.41
N ASP A 2 -6.65 9.77 20.17
CA ASP A 2 -7.33 8.50 19.88
C ASP A 2 -7.03 8.04 18.44
N LEU A 3 -6.18 7.02 18.32
CA LEU A 3 -5.76 6.47 17.02
C LEU A 3 -6.82 5.57 16.40
N ASP A 4 -7.72 4.98 17.18
CA ASP A 4 -8.81 4.15 16.67
C ASP A 4 -9.82 5.04 15.94
N ALA A 5 -10.18 6.18 16.54
CA ALA A 5 -11.00 7.19 15.89
C ALA A 5 -10.31 7.77 14.65
N LYS A 6 -8.98 7.95 14.70
CA LYS A 6 -8.22 8.59 13.62
C LYS A 6 -8.01 7.68 12.41
N PHE A 7 -7.63 6.43 12.62
CA PHE A 7 -7.20 5.53 11.54
C PHE A 7 -7.99 4.22 11.48
N GLY A 8 -8.58 3.79 12.58
CA GLY A 8 -9.24 2.50 12.70
C GLY A 8 -8.65 1.67 13.84
N VAL A 9 -9.45 0.72 14.30
CA VAL A 9 -9.05 -0.22 15.34
C VAL A 9 -7.96 -1.14 14.81
N CYS A 10 -6.93 -1.38 15.61
CA CYS A 10 -5.85 -2.27 15.24
C CYS A 10 -6.32 -3.72 15.05
N ARG A 11 -5.81 -4.39 14.01
CA ARG A 11 -6.19 -5.77 13.65
C ARG A 11 -5.01 -6.52 13.03
N PHE A 12 -4.90 -7.80 13.37
CA PHE A 12 -4.06 -8.74 12.62
C PHE A 12 -4.62 -9.05 11.23
N PRO A 13 -3.74 -9.37 10.26
CA PRO A 13 -4.17 -9.87 8.97
C PRO A 13 -4.89 -11.22 9.13
N LYS A 14 -5.93 -11.44 8.33
CA LYS A 14 -6.62 -12.73 8.29
C LYS A 14 -5.64 -13.81 7.88
N LYS A 15 -5.72 -14.98 8.53
CA LYS A 15 -5.00 -16.19 8.15
C LYS A 15 -5.74 -16.93 7.02
N GLU A 16 -5.06 -17.86 6.36
CA GLU A 16 -5.69 -18.80 5.43
C GLU A 16 -6.64 -19.76 6.18
N SER A 17 -7.42 -20.54 5.44
CA SER A 17 -8.41 -21.49 6.02
C SER A 17 -7.80 -22.54 6.95
N ASP A 18 -6.51 -22.85 6.78
CA ASP A 18 -5.76 -23.79 7.60
C ASP A 18 -5.16 -23.14 8.87
N GLY A 19 -5.48 -21.86 9.13
CA GLY A 19 -4.97 -21.13 10.29
C GLY A 19 -3.52 -20.64 10.15
N THR A 20 -2.94 -20.66 8.95
CA THR A 20 -1.57 -20.21 8.69
C THR A 20 -1.49 -18.94 7.84
N TYR A 21 -0.32 -18.30 7.82
CA TYR A 21 -0.01 -17.27 6.83
C TYR A 21 0.54 -17.90 5.54
N ARG A 22 0.46 -17.18 4.42
CA ARG A 22 0.98 -17.71 3.16
C ARG A 22 2.48 -17.90 3.26
N ARG A 23 2.93 -19.13 3.06
CA ARG A 23 4.33 -19.53 3.27
C ARG A 23 5.32 -18.66 2.50
N TYR A 24 4.99 -18.25 1.28
CA TYR A 24 5.85 -17.40 0.45
C TYR A 24 5.98 -15.95 0.94
N GLU A 25 5.08 -15.49 1.82
CA GLU A 25 5.15 -14.15 2.43
C GLU A 25 5.98 -14.18 3.74
N VAL A 26 6.16 -15.36 4.37
CA VAL A 26 6.82 -15.49 5.68
C VAL A 26 8.30 -15.12 5.57
N GLY A 27 8.76 -14.21 6.45
CA GLY A 27 10.14 -13.72 6.46
C GLY A 27 10.50 -12.83 5.27
N LYS A 28 9.51 -12.40 4.47
CA LYS A 28 9.72 -11.45 3.38
C LYS A 28 9.34 -10.04 3.80
N THR A 29 10.12 -9.09 3.32
CA THR A 29 9.82 -7.66 3.38
C THR A 29 10.02 -7.09 1.99
N PRO A 30 9.08 -6.27 1.46
CA PRO A 30 9.27 -5.63 0.17
C PRO A 30 10.55 -4.79 0.16
N LYS A 31 11.31 -4.85 -0.94
CA LYS A 31 12.56 -4.09 -1.09
C LYS A 31 12.33 -2.59 -1.12
N SER A 32 11.17 -2.16 -1.63
CA SER A 32 10.76 -0.76 -1.69
C SER A 32 10.02 -0.26 -0.44
N LYS A 33 9.94 -1.08 0.62
CA LYS A 33 9.32 -0.67 1.89
C LYS A 33 10.02 0.57 2.43
N THR A 34 9.24 1.62 2.61
CA THR A 34 9.68 2.90 3.15
C THR A 34 8.76 3.34 4.28
N ALA A 35 9.33 3.92 5.33
CA ALA A 35 8.59 4.54 6.43
C ALA A 35 8.52 6.05 6.21
N ILE A 36 7.34 6.65 6.38
CA ILE A 36 7.19 8.10 6.30
C ILE A 36 7.52 8.72 7.67
N VAL A 37 8.63 9.43 7.75
CA VAL A 37 9.05 10.08 9.00
C VAL A 37 8.19 11.32 9.23
N THR A 38 7.55 11.40 10.40
CA THR A 38 6.68 12.53 10.74
C THR A 38 7.49 13.82 10.85
N GLY A 39 7.05 14.87 10.16
CA GLY A 39 7.73 16.18 10.15
C GLY A 39 8.78 16.34 9.06
N GLU A 40 9.08 15.28 8.31
CA GLU A 40 10.01 15.33 7.18
C GLU A 40 9.24 15.19 5.85
N LEU A 41 9.74 15.87 4.82
CA LEU A 41 9.19 15.73 3.48
C LEU A 41 9.76 14.50 2.78
N ASP A 42 8.89 13.58 2.39
CA ASP A 42 9.24 12.40 1.61
C ASP A 42 9.48 12.78 0.13
N GLN A 43 10.74 13.10 -0.19
CA GLN A 43 11.14 13.47 -1.55
C GLN A 43 11.06 12.30 -2.54
N THR A 44 11.20 11.06 -2.07
CA THR A 44 11.18 9.87 -2.94
C THR A 44 9.76 9.65 -3.47
N LEU A 45 8.77 9.61 -2.58
CA LEU A 45 7.38 9.46 -2.98
C LEU A 45 6.90 10.67 -3.78
N LYS A 46 7.32 11.88 -3.41
CA LYS A 46 7.01 13.11 -4.17
C LYS A 46 7.52 13.03 -5.61
N SER A 47 8.78 12.67 -5.80
CA SER A 47 9.41 12.58 -7.12
C SER A 47 8.75 11.50 -7.97
N TYR A 48 8.43 10.35 -7.36
CA TYR A 48 7.69 9.29 -8.05
C TYR A 48 6.33 9.78 -8.55
N ILE A 49 5.52 10.41 -7.68
CA ILE A 49 4.19 10.90 -8.06
C ILE A 49 4.32 11.95 -9.17
N LEU A 50 5.22 12.92 -9.04
CA LEU A 50 5.42 13.94 -10.07
C LEU A 50 5.89 13.36 -11.41
N ALA A 51 6.78 12.36 -11.40
CA ALA A 51 7.20 11.67 -12.63
C ALA A 51 6.00 10.99 -13.31
N MET A 52 5.15 10.33 -12.52
CA MET A 52 3.92 9.68 -12.98
C MET A 52 2.87 10.65 -13.52
N ARG A 53 3.05 11.97 -13.37
CA ARG A 53 2.19 12.99 -14.01
C ARG A 53 2.58 13.26 -15.46
N THR A 54 3.66 12.66 -15.95
CA THR A 54 4.04 12.71 -17.37
C THR A 54 3.28 11.63 -18.13
N PRO A 55 2.59 11.92 -19.26
CA PRO A 55 1.73 10.94 -19.93
C PRO A 55 2.37 9.59 -20.25
N ILE A 56 3.62 9.59 -20.74
CA ILE A 56 4.32 8.34 -21.08
C ILE A 56 4.63 7.48 -19.86
N LEU A 57 4.98 8.12 -18.73
CA LEU A 57 5.28 7.41 -17.50
C LEU A 57 3.99 6.97 -16.80
N TYR A 58 2.95 7.80 -16.84
CA TYR A 58 1.63 7.42 -16.38
C TYR A 58 1.17 6.12 -17.04
N ASP A 59 1.14 6.08 -18.38
CA ASP A 59 0.67 4.92 -19.12
C ASP A 59 1.53 3.66 -18.86
N ALA A 60 2.86 3.83 -18.80
CA ALA A 60 3.79 2.72 -18.55
C ALA A 60 3.61 2.09 -17.16
N PHE A 61 3.28 2.89 -16.13
CA PHE A 61 3.32 2.46 -14.73
C PHE A 61 1.98 2.54 -14.00
N ILE A 62 0.88 2.92 -14.65
CA ILE A 62 -0.46 2.96 -14.03
C ILE A 62 -0.92 1.59 -13.52
N ARG A 63 -0.29 0.52 -14.01
CA ARG A 63 -0.55 -0.86 -13.58
C ARG A 63 0.27 -1.29 -12.37
N SER A 64 1.21 -0.46 -11.93
CA SER A 64 1.97 -0.68 -10.69
C SER A 64 1.13 -0.21 -9.51
N LEU A 65 1.05 -1.04 -8.47
CA LEU A 65 0.36 -0.69 -7.24
C LEU A 65 1.36 -0.22 -6.18
N VAL A 66 1.06 0.89 -5.53
CA VAL A 66 1.67 1.25 -4.25
C VAL A 66 0.72 0.83 -3.15
N ILE A 67 1.17 -0.08 -2.29
CA ILE A 67 0.45 -0.51 -1.09
C ILE A 67 0.94 0.29 0.11
N TRP A 68 0.04 0.59 1.04
CA TRP A 68 0.37 1.34 2.24
C TRP A 68 -0.29 0.73 3.48
N THR A 69 0.29 1.01 4.65
CA THR A 69 -0.23 0.59 5.95
C THR A 69 0.07 1.62 7.03
N VAL A 70 -0.89 1.82 7.92
CA VAL A 70 -0.70 2.49 9.21
C VAL A 70 -0.61 1.41 10.28
N ASP A 71 0.53 1.31 10.96
CA ASP A 71 0.75 0.31 11.99
C ASP A 71 0.01 0.61 13.31
N ALA A 72 0.21 -0.23 14.32
CA ALA A 72 -0.37 -0.07 15.66
C ALA A 72 0.02 1.25 16.35
N SER A 73 1.20 1.81 16.06
CA SER A 73 1.68 3.07 16.64
C SER A 73 1.16 4.31 15.88
N GLY A 74 0.60 4.13 14.69
CA GLY A 74 0.20 5.21 13.80
C GLY A 74 1.28 5.59 12.78
N GLN A 75 2.38 4.84 12.70
CA GLN A 75 3.43 5.02 11.71
C GLN A 75 2.94 4.55 10.33
N LEU A 76 3.13 5.40 9.33
CA LEU A 76 2.78 5.10 7.94
C LEU A 76 3.97 4.46 7.23
N PHE A 77 3.71 3.36 6.53
CA PHE A 77 4.64 2.72 5.62
C PHE A 77 3.99 2.59 4.23
N TYR A 78 4.81 2.64 3.20
CA TYR A 78 4.39 2.31 1.83
C TYR A 78 5.46 1.48 1.12
N SER A 79 5.05 0.84 0.04
CA SER A 79 5.91 0.06 -0.85
C SER A 79 5.22 -0.09 -2.18
N PHE A 80 5.96 -0.38 -3.25
CA PHE A 80 5.32 -1.08 -4.37
C PHE A 80 4.81 -2.44 -3.89
N GLU A 81 3.68 -2.89 -4.42
CA GLU A 81 3.34 -4.30 -4.38
C GLU A 81 4.42 -5.02 -5.20
N GLU A 82 5.09 -6.00 -4.60
CA GLU A 82 6.20 -6.72 -5.23
C GLU A 82 5.86 -8.19 -5.39
N PHE A 83 6.50 -8.86 -6.34
CA PHE A 83 6.46 -10.32 -6.41
C PHE A 83 7.60 -10.95 -5.60
N SER A 84 7.30 -12.08 -4.98
CA SER A 84 8.29 -13.08 -4.60
C SER A 84 8.13 -14.31 -5.48
N GLU A 85 9.23 -14.93 -5.86
CA GLU A 85 9.19 -16.28 -6.40
C GLU A 85 8.93 -17.28 -5.27
N GLU A 86 8.36 -18.42 -5.62
CA GLU A 86 8.02 -19.49 -4.68
C GLU A 86 9.27 -20.24 -4.17
N PHE A 87 10.38 -20.23 -4.94
CA PHE A 87 11.54 -21.11 -4.68
C PHE A 87 12.94 -20.50 -4.87
N ASP A 88 13.11 -19.28 -5.40
CA ASP A 88 14.43 -18.64 -5.52
C ASP A 88 14.34 -17.14 -5.19
N SER A 89 15.23 -16.63 -4.36
CA SER A 89 15.18 -15.25 -3.85
C SER A 89 15.69 -14.19 -4.84
N LYS A 90 15.77 -14.52 -6.14
CA LYS A 90 16.49 -13.70 -7.12
C LYS A 90 15.62 -12.65 -7.81
N LEU A 91 14.35 -12.95 -8.07
CA LEU A 91 13.44 -11.97 -8.67
C LEU A 91 12.55 -11.32 -7.61
N THR A 92 12.81 -10.04 -7.37
CA THR A 92 11.85 -9.15 -6.71
C THR A 92 11.63 -7.99 -7.65
N CYS A 93 10.44 -7.88 -8.21
CA CYS A 93 10.07 -6.81 -9.12
C CYS A 93 8.69 -6.28 -8.77
N VAL A 94 8.42 -5.04 -9.22
CA VAL A 94 7.13 -4.37 -9.02
C VAL A 94 6.02 -5.19 -9.69
N ALA A 95 4.98 -5.49 -8.92
CA ALA A 95 3.83 -6.22 -9.39
C ALA A 95 2.97 -5.36 -10.31
N SER A 96 2.75 -5.87 -11.52
CA SER A 96 1.73 -5.34 -12.42
C SER A 96 0.39 -6.00 -12.11
N LEU A 97 -0.69 -5.22 -12.09
CA LEU A 97 -2.07 -5.65 -11.77
C LEU A 97 -2.51 -6.95 -12.49
N ASN A 98 -1.96 -7.22 -13.67
CA ASN A 98 -2.37 -8.34 -14.52
C ASN A 98 -1.28 -9.41 -14.74
N LEU A 99 -0.10 -9.25 -14.13
CA LEU A 99 1.01 -10.20 -14.34
C LEU A 99 0.85 -11.40 -13.41
N LYS A 100 0.71 -12.58 -14.01
CA LYS A 100 0.60 -13.87 -13.29
C LYS A 100 1.84 -14.74 -13.41
N TYR A 101 2.60 -14.58 -14.50
CA TYR A 101 3.78 -15.36 -14.81
C TYR A 101 4.85 -14.50 -15.48
N ILE A 102 6.12 -14.74 -15.15
CA ILE A 102 7.30 -14.23 -15.86
C ILE A 102 8.13 -15.44 -16.28
N SER A 103 8.37 -15.61 -17.59
CA SER A 103 9.16 -16.73 -18.12
C SER A 103 8.73 -18.11 -17.57
N GLY A 104 7.42 -18.33 -17.40
CA GLY A 104 6.85 -19.57 -16.85
C GLY A 104 6.83 -19.67 -15.32
N ILE A 105 7.45 -18.72 -14.60
CA ILE A 105 7.49 -18.68 -13.14
C ILE A 105 6.25 -17.95 -12.63
N LYS A 106 5.51 -18.59 -11.70
CA LYS A 106 4.33 -18.00 -11.08
C LYS A 106 4.73 -16.81 -10.20
N CYS A 107 4.12 -15.66 -10.46
CA CYS A 107 4.36 -14.44 -9.70
C CYS A 107 3.45 -14.41 -8.46
N LEU A 108 4.05 -14.51 -7.27
CA LEU A 108 3.30 -14.48 -5.99
C LEU A 108 3.44 -13.10 -5.35
N LYS A 109 2.33 -12.38 -5.24
CA LYS A 109 2.31 -11.01 -4.71
C LYS A 109 2.56 -10.97 -3.21
N LEU A 110 3.51 -10.15 -2.79
CA LEU A 110 3.71 -9.78 -1.39
C LEU A 110 2.64 -8.75 -1.01
N GLY A 111 1.66 -9.16 -0.20
CA GLY A 111 0.57 -8.27 0.20
C GLY A 111 0.92 -7.38 1.39
N HIS A 112 -0.07 -6.59 1.85
CA HIS A 112 0.03 -5.72 3.02
C HIS A 112 0.63 -6.37 4.28
N PRO A 113 0.40 -7.67 4.61
CA PRO A 113 1.03 -8.27 5.80
C PRO A 113 2.55 -8.17 5.80
N THR A 114 3.19 -8.22 4.62
CA THR A 114 4.65 -8.16 4.48
C THR A 114 5.24 -6.78 4.81
N LEU A 115 4.42 -5.71 4.74
CA LEU A 115 4.84 -4.37 5.19
C LEU A 115 5.08 -4.34 6.69
N LEU A 116 4.36 -5.16 7.47
CA LEU A 116 4.41 -5.16 8.93
C LEU A 116 4.88 -6.49 9.52
N ASN A 117 5.44 -7.39 8.71
CA ASN A 117 5.80 -8.73 9.16
C ASN A 117 4.64 -9.45 9.88
N PHE A 118 3.43 -9.34 9.34
CA PHE A 118 2.19 -9.92 9.87
C PHE A 118 1.69 -9.36 11.22
N GLU A 119 2.26 -8.25 11.68
CA GLU A 119 1.78 -7.51 12.86
C GLU A 119 0.47 -6.76 12.59
N GLU A 120 -0.08 -6.15 13.64
CA GLU A 120 -1.34 -5.45 13.56
C GLU A 120 -1.25 -4.14 12.75
N ALA A 121 -2.29 -3.87 11.97
CA ALA A 121 -2.48 -2.62 11.25
C ALA A 121 -3.78 -1.93 11.69
N ARG A 122 -3.76 -0.59 11.69
CA ARG A 122 -4.94 0.25 11.89
C ARG A 122 -5.71 0.45 10.59
N ALA A 123 -4.98 0.70 9.52
CA ALA A 123 -5.52 0.92 8.19
C ALA A 123 -4.53 0.41 7.15
N THR A 124 -5.06 -0.12 6.05
CA THR A 124 -4.25 -0.62 4.94
C THR A 124 -5.01 -0.40 3.64
N GLY A 125 -4.26 -0.16 2.57
CA GLY A 125 -4.88 0.05 1.27
C GLY A 125 -3.87 0.34 0.18
N GLU A 126 -4.35 0.97 -0.87
CA GLU A 126 -3.54 1.27 -2.05
C GLU A 126 -3.58 2.77 -2.35
N LEU A 127 -2.52 3.22 -3.01
CA LEU A 127 -2.35 4.56 -3.54
C LEU A 127 -2.44 4.46 -5.07
N ALA A 128 -3.37 5.20 -5.65
CA ALA A 128 -3.56 5.30 -7.09
C ALA A 128 -3.20 6.70 -7.57
N ILE A 129 -2.26 6.81 -8.50
CA ILE A 129 -1.86 8.12 -9.05
C ILE A 129 -3.02 8.69 -9.88
N ALA A 130 -3.29 9.98 -9.72
CA ALA A 130 -4.33 10.64 -10.50
C ALA A 130 -3.88 10.82 -11.98
N PRO A 131 -4.79 10.63 -12.95
CA PRO A 131 -4.49 10.87 -14.37
C PRO A 131 -3.90 12.27 -14.61
N PRO A 132 -2.89 12.44 -15.48
CA PRO A 132 -2.22 13.72 -15.74
C PRO A 132 -3.16 14.92 -16.00
N GLU A 133 -4.32 14.66 -16.60
CA GLU A 133 -5.38 15.61 -16.89
C GLU A 133 -6.14 16.09 -15.64
N ASP A 134 -6.22 15.28 -14.58
CA ASP A 134 -6.84 15.68 -13.31
C ASP A 134 -5.89 16.62 -12.58
N LYS A 135 -6.20 17.92 -12.60
CA LYS A 135 -5.40 18.95 -11.92
C LYS A 135 -5.82 19.18 -10.49
N SER A 136 -6.86 18.51 -9.98
CA SER A 136 -7.41 18.77 -8.64
C SER A 136 -6.74 17.97 -7.53
N VAL A 137 -6.16 16.82 -7.88
CA VAL A 137 -5.55 15.86 -6.96
C VAL A 137 -4.37 15.19 -7.64
N ASP A 138 -3.37 14.81 -6.86
CA ASP A 138 -2.14 14.17 -7.37
C ASP A 138 -2.20 12.64 -7.16
N ALA A 139 -2.84 12.17 -6.08
CA ALA A 139 -3.08 10.76 -5.84
C ALA A 139 -4.36 10.49 -5.00
N TYR A 140 -4.94 9.32 -5.20
CA TYR A 140 -6.08 8.80 -4.46
C TYR A 140 -5.64 7.71 -3.48
N ILE A 141 -6.25 7.69 -2.29
CA ILE A 141 -6.01 6.69 -1.25
C ILE A 141 -7.28 5.86 -1.05
N ASN A 142 -7.19 4.54 -1.18
CA ASN A 142 -8.26 3.60 -0.83
C ASN A 142 -7.93 2.81 0.43
N GLY A 143 -8.93 2.23 1.11
CA GLY A 143 -8.76 1.48 2.36
C GLY A 143 -9.10 0.00 2.29
N ARG A 144 -8.85 -0.66 1.15
CA ARG A 144 -9.42 -2.00 0.88
C ARG A 144 -8.38 -3.11 0.78
N SER A 145 -7.59 -3.35 1.84
CA SER A 145 -6.71 -4.51 1.85
C SER A 145 -7.47 -5.84 1.88
N GLY A 146 -7.09 -6.75 0.99
CA GLY A 146 -7.61 -8.11 0.96
C GLY A 146 -7.34 -8.92 2.25
N ARG A 147 -6.25 -8.68 2.97
CA ARG A 147 -5.88 -9.46 4.17
C ARG A 147 -6.36 -8.82 5.46
N TYR A 148 -6.48 -7.50 5.52
CA TYR A 148 -6.99 -6.82 6.72
C TYR A 148 -8.50 -6.54 6.66
N CYS A 149 -9.09 -6.35 5.48
CA CYS A 149 -10.48 -5.89 5.34
C CYS A 149 -11.45 -6.91 4.71
N ARG A 150 -10.97 -7.88 3.91
CA ARG A 150 -11.87 -8.71 3.07
C ARG A 150 -12.89 -9.50 3.89
N GLY A 151 -14.16 -9.42 3.48
CA GLY A 151 -15.25 -10.20 4.07
C GLY A 151 -15.69 -9.73 5.46
N ASP A 152 -15.21 -8.57 5.92
CA ASP A 152 -15.61 -7.97 7.20
C ASP A 152 -15.67 -6.44 7.06
N LYS A 153 -16.89 -5.92 6.86
CA LYS A 153 -17.11 -4.47 6.68
C LYS A 153 -16.70 -3.66 7.90
N THR A 154 -16.63 -4.27 9.10
CA THR A 154 -16.21 -3.57 10.33
C THR A 154 -14.71 -3.25 10.34
N ARG A 155 -13.94 -3.89 9.45
CA ARG A 155 -12.49 -3.67 9.31
C ARG A 155 -12.14 -2.66 8.22
N VAL A 156 -13.11 -2.22 7.43
CA VAL A 156 -12.88 -1.19 6.40
C VAL A 156 -12.85 0.17 7.08
N PRO A 157 -11.79 0.98 6.93
CA PRO A 157 -11.76 2.31 7.50
C PRO A 157 -12.89 3.17 6.93
N THR A 158 -13.49 3.99 7.79
CA THR A 158 -14.51 4.97 7.39
C THR A 158 -13.92 6.02 6.44
N VAL A 159 -14.79 6.74 5.70
CA VAL A 159 -14.35 7.86 4.83
C VAL A 159 -13.49 8.86 5.58
N ARG A 160 -13.88 9.21 6.81
CA ARG A 160 -13.12 10.15 7.64
C ARG A 160 -11.74 9.59 8.02
N GLN A 161 -11.65 8.33 8.40
CA GLN A 161 -10.38 7.68 8.70
C GLN A 161 -9.47 7.62 7.46
N LEU A 162 -10.01 7.33 6.28
CA LEU A 162 -9.24 7.39 5.03
C LEU A 162 -8.81 8.80 4.67
N GLN A 163 -9.65 9.80 4.92
CA GLN A 163 -9.27 11.19 4.72
C GLN A 163 -8.12 11.58 5.65
N ASN A 164 -8.13 11.14 6.91
CA ASN A 164 -7.01 11.38 7.83
C ASN A 164 -5.70 10.75 7.31
N VAL A 165 -5.76 9.59 6.64
CA VAL A 165 -4.58 8.98 5.99
C VAL A 165 -4.14 9.81 4.78
N ALA A 166 -5.08 10.27 3.95
CA ALA A 166 -4.78 11.15 2.82
C ALA A 166 -4.16 12.48 3.27
N ASP A 167 -4.62 13.05 4.38
CA ASP A 167 -4.05 14.26 4.97
C ASP A 167 -2.62 14.01 5.47
N LEU A 168 -2.35 12.83 6.03
CA LEU A 168 -1.01 12.44 6.47
C LEU A 168 -0.05 12.29 5.28
N PHE A 169 -0.47 11.65 4.20
CA PHE A 169 0.30 11.64 2.94
C PHE A 169 0.50 13.05 2.38
N SER A 170 -0.54 13.88 2.39
CA SER A 170 -0.45 15.25 1.85
C SER A 170 0.56 16.08 2.62
N SER A 171 0.55 15.99 3.95
CA SER A 171 1.51 16.67 4.82
C SER A 171 2.94 16.15 4.63
N ALA A 172 3.10 14.82 4.50
CA ALA A 172 4.42 14.20 4.38
C ALA A 172 5.06 14.39 3.00
N VAL A 173 4.26 14.48 1.93
CA VAL A 173 4.77 14.54 0.56
C VAL A 173 4.72 15.95 -0.02
N GLY A 174 3.86 16.82 0.55
CA GLY A 174 3.61 18.16 0.01
C GLY A 174 2.88 18.13 -1.33
N LEU A 175 1.99 17.15 -1.52
CA LEU A 175 1.12 16.97 -2.68
C LEU A 175 -0.33 16.76 -2.23
N ARG A 176 -1.29 16.78 -3.15
CA ARG A 176 -2.72 16.66 -2.83
C ARG A 176 -3.17 15.22 -2.92
N PHE A 177 -3.56 14.66 -1.78
CA PHE A 177 -4.15 13.34 -1.71
C PHE A 177 -5.64 13.41 -1.38
N LYS A 178 -6.42 12.48 -1.92
CA LYS A 178 -7.86 12.40 -1.63
C LYS A 178 -8.27 10.97 -1.31
N ALA A 179 -9.09 10.81 -0.28
CA ALA A 179 -9.72 9.51 -0.01
C ALA A 179 -10.68 9.12 -1.15
N ARG A 180 -10.61 7.84 -1.56
CA ARG A 180 -11.51 7.23 -2.54
C ARG A 180 -11.95 5.87 -2.00
N LEU A 181 -13.26 5.70 -1.81
CA LEU A 181 -13.85 4.44 -1.35
C LEU A 181 -13.85 3.36 -2.42
#